data_AF-A0A5J5EKJ2-F1
#
_entry.id   AF-A0A5J5EKJ2-F1
#
_cell.length_a   1.000
_cell.length_b   1.000
_cell.length_c   1.000
_cell.angle_alpha   90.00
_cell.angle_beta   90.00
_cell.angle_gamma   90.00
#
_symmetry.space_group_name_H-M   'P 1'
#
loop_
_entity.id
_entity.type
_entity.pdbx_description
1 polymer ?
#
loop_
_entity_poly.entity_id
_entity_poly.type
_entity_poly.pdbx_seq_one_letter_code
_entity_poly.pdbx_strand_id
1 'polypeptide(L)'
;MTDGDIYLDTAIPGLVDHLQHGYRNEENISDGEIFRNIRISHKESEIVNERFWWSRLSKTKKRDLQQLLKNPMYRAAFDSLVCIPSLCPGLKLGALHWFLTLKCDEEILRYLEWIRMAWFELLENDHHFLTTVDCSTVQALELRAPGLSKIDRREVCKLFEMQNNAEWKLSPGCSVESRARFRQNVLKAKDRIPSLNTFFDDLKYLEPLADAHWVMF
;
A
#
# COMPACT_ATOMS: atom_id res chain seq x y z
N MET A 1 -21.10 16.76 47.70
CA MET A 1 -20.39 17.57 46.69
C MET A 1 -18.91 17.44 47.02
N THR A 2 -18.06 16.74 46.29
CA THR A 2 -18.04 16.23 44.90
C THR A 2 -17.13 14.99 44.94
N ASP A 3 -17.62 13.77 44.73
CA ASP A 3 -17.73 13.07 43.43
C ASP A 3 -16.58 13.40 42.46
N GLY A 4 -15.61 12.50 42.34
CA GLY A 4 -14.42 12.70 41.52
C GLY A 4 -13.28 11.67 41.60
N ASP A 5 -13.34 10.68 42.50
CA ASP A 5 -12.18 9.78 42.77
C ASP A 5 -12.43 8.29 42.46
N ILE A 6 -13.29 7.94 41.51
CA ILE A 6 -13.50 6.52 41.15
C ILE A 6 -13.61 6.32 39.64
N TYR A 7 -12.59 6.64 38.84
CA TYR A 7 -12.51 6.15 37.44
C TYR A 7 -11.09 6.20 36.83
N LEU A 8 -10.05 5.83 37.57
CA LEU A 8 -8.72 5.63 36.99
C LEU A 8 -8.04 4.29 37.30
N ASP A 9 -8.74 3.36 37.94
CA ASP A 9 -8.13 2.08 38.38
C ASP A 9 -8.61 0.85 37.59
N THR A 10 -8.95 1.04 36.32
CA THR A 10 -9.12 -0.09 35.38
C THR A 10 -8.68 0.32 33.99
N ALA A 11 -7.51 0.96 33.91
CA ALA A 11 -6.81 1.11 32.66
C ALA A 11 -6.37 -0.29 32.21
N ILE A 12 -7.01 -0.81 31.16
CA ILE A 12 -6.62 -2.06 30.49
C ILE A 12 -5.11 -1.92 30.18
N PRO A 13 -4.24 -2.82 30.65
CA PRO A 13 -2.79 -2.68 30.45
C PRO A 13 -2.39 -2.50 28.98
N GLY A 14 -3.17 -3.07 28.05
CA GLY A 14 -3.00 -2.89 26.61
C GLY A 14 -3.39 -1.52 26.06
N LEU A 15 -4.26 -0.75 26.74
CA LEU A 15 -4.66 0.60 26.30
C LEU A 15 -3.57 1.63 26.60
N VAL A 16 -2.91 1.52 27.76
CA VAL A 16 -1.77 2.38 28.11
C VAL A 16 -0.59 2.08 27.18
N ASP A 17 -0.36 0.81 26.85
CA ASP A 17 0.67 0.42 25.87
C ASP A 17 0.32 0.91 24.46
N HIS A 18 -0.95 0.85 24.04
CA HIS A 18 -1.39 1.40 22.75
C HIS A 18 -1.25 2.93 22.67
N LEU A 19 -1.53 3.63 23.78
CA LEU A 19 -1.40 5.08 23.87
C LEU A 19 0.08 5.49 23.91
N GLN A 20 0.91 4.84 24.72
CA GLN A 20 2.34 5.17 24.85
C GLN A 20 3.16 4.81 23.60
N HIS A 21 2.85 3.70 22.91
CA HIS A 21 3.44 3.39 21.60
C HIS A 21 2.85 4.23 20.47
N GLY A 22 1.61 4.70 20.60
CA GLY A 22 0.95 5.59 19.64
C GLY A 22 1.61 6.97 19.55
N TYR A 23 1.99 7.58 20.67
CA TYR A 23 2.54 8.94 20.70
C TYR A 23 3.96 9.07 20.11
N ARG A 24 4.74 7.98 20.00
CA ARG A 24 6.11 8.04 19.44
C ARG A 24 6.19 7.87 17.92
N ASN A 25 5.12 7.38 17.27
CA ASN A 25 5.04 7.20 15.81
C ASN A 25 4.12 8.22 15.12
N GLU A 26 3.59 9.19 15.85
CA GLU A 26 2.55 10.10 15.35
C GLU A 26 2.99 11.12 14.30
N GLU A 27 4.30 11.29 14.06
CA GLU A 27 4.77 12.31 13.11
C GLU A 27 4.84 11.87 11.64
N ASN A 28 4.60 10.59 11.29
CA ASN A 28 4.68 10.18 9.87
C ASN A 28 3.85 8.95 9.46
N ILE A 29 2.61 8.80 9.97
CA ILE A 29 1.70 7.77 9.45
C ILE A 29 1.31 8.15 8.02
N SER A 30 1.60 7.26 7.06
CA SER A 30 1.30 7.49 5.65
C SER A 30 -0.20 7.44 5.36
N ASP A 31 -0.61 8.13 4.28
CA ASP A 31 -1.98 8.10 3.76
C ASP A 31 -2.45 6.65 3.49
N GLY A 32 -1.54 5.80 3.03
CA GLY A 32 -1.75 4.37 2.84
C GLY A 32 -2.04 3.58 4.09
N GLU A 33 -1.30 3.81 5.17
CA GLU A 33 -1.51 3.12 6.44
C GLU A 33 -2.86 3.50 7.05
N ILE A 34 -3.22 4.80 6.99
CA ILE A 34 -4.54 5.26 7.43
C ILE A 34 -5.64 4.57 6.62
N PHE A 35 -5.53 4.56 5.28
CA PHE A 35 -6.49 3.88 4.41
C PHE A 35 -6.60 2.39 4.75
N ARG A 36 -5.46 1.69 4.86
CA ARG A 36 -5.41 0.26 5.15
C ARG A 36 -6.14 -0.06 6.45
N ASN A 37 -5.88 0.70 7.50
CA ASN A 37 -6.51 0.49 8.80
C ASN A 37 -8.02 0.78 8.76
N ILE A 38 -8.47 1.84 8.05
CA ILE A 38 -9.91 2.07 7.79
C ILE A 38 -10.55 0.83 7.16
N ARG A 39 -9.93 0.25 6.12
CA ARG A 39 -10.49 -0.89 5.39
C ARG A 39 -10.51 -2.18 6.21
N ILE A 40 -9.49 -2.42 7.05
CA ILE A 40 -9.46 -3.57 7.96
C ILE A 40 -10.53 -3.44 9.03
N SER A 41 -10.57 -2.31 9.75
CA SER A 41 -11.58 -2.08 10.79
C SER A 41 -13.01 -2.19 10.23
N HIS A 42 -13.25 -1.67 9.02
CA HIS A 42 -14.54 -1.82 8.35
C HIS A 42 -14.89 -3.29 8.05
N LYS A 43 -13.93 -4.12 7.61
CA LYS A 43 -14.15 -5.55 7.34
C LYS A 43 -14.42 -6.34 8.62
N GLU A 44 -13.75 -5.97 9.71
CA GLU A 44 -13.88 -6.60 11.03
C GLU A 44 -15.07 -6.06 11.84
N SER A 45 -15.81 -5.09 11.31
CA SER A 45 -16.91 -4.39 12.00
C SER A 45 -16.48 -3.66 13.28
N GLU A 46 -15.21 -3.24 13.35
CA GLU A 46 -14.65 -2.47 14.47
C GLU A 46 -14.97 -0.97 14.35
N ILE A 47 -16.19 -0.60 14.70
CA ILE A 47 -16.72 0.76 14.50
C ILE A 47 -15.85 1.85 15.17
N VAL A 48 -15.34 1.58 16.38
CA VAL A 48 -14.53 2.54 17.15
C VAL A 48 -13.18 2.79 16.47
N ASN A 49 -12.51 1.71 16.06
CA ASN A 49 -11.22 1.75 15.39
C ASN A 49 -11.33 2.41 14.02
N GLU A 50 -12.38 2.06 13.25
CA GLU A 50 -12.66 2.71 11.98
C GLU A 50 -12.85 4.22 12.15
N ARG A 51 -13.68 4.66 13.10
CA ARG A 51 -13.89 6.09 13.39
C ARG A 51 -12.59 6.80 13.79
N PHE A 52 -11.73 6.15 14.56
CA PHE A 52 -10.43 6.69 14.94
C PHE A 52 -9.56 6.94 13.71
N TRP A 53 -9.42 5.97 12.79
CA TRP A 53 -8.62 6.16 11.58
C TRP A 53 -9.23 7.19 10.62
N TRP A 54 -10.55 7.21 10.47
CA TRP A 54 -11.22 8.29 9.74
C TRP A 54 -10.90 9.65 10.36
N SER A 55 -10.85 9.77 11.70
CA SER A 55 -10.63 11.05 12.37
C SER A 55 -9.29 11.71 11.97
N ARG A 56 -8.26 10.90 11.66
CA ARG A 56 -6.91 11.33 11.23
C ARG A 56 -6.87 12.01 9.86
N LEU A 57 -7.91 11.84 9.03
CA LEU A 57 -7.97 12.46 7.71
C LEU A 57 -8.47 13.91 7.74
N SER A 58 -7.89 14.75 6.88
CA SER A 58 -8.41 16.10 6.62
C SER A 58 -9.82 16.05 6.03
N LYS A 59 -10.57 17.16 6.10
CA LYS A 59 -11.93 17.24 5.52
C LYS A 59 -11.96 16.89 4.04
N THR A 60 -10.96 17.33 3.27
CA THR A 60 -10.83 17.03 1.84
C THR A 60 -10.55 15.55 1.60
N LYS A 61 -9.53 14.99 2.26
CA LYS A 61 -9.20 13.55 2.15
C LYS A 61 -10.36 12.65 2.56
N LYS A 62 -11.12 13.02 3.59
CA LYS A 62 -12.36 12.30 3.99
C LYS A 62 -13.37 12.25 2.86
N ARG A 63 -13.68 13.41 2.27
CA ARG A 63 -14.65 13.52 1.17
C ARG A 63 -14.21 12.69 -0.05
N ASP A 64 -12.96 12.84 -0.46
CA ASP A 64 -12.45 12.18 -1.67
C ASP A 64 -12.37 10.66 -1.46
N LEU A 65 -11.95 10.21 -0.28
CA LEU A 65 -11.96 8.79 0.06
C LEU A 65 -13.39 8.22 0.13
N GLN A 66 -14.34 8.95 0.71
CA GLN A 66 -15.75 8.54 0.69
C GLN A 66 -16.29 8.41 -0.75
N GLN A 67 -15.91 9.33 -1.63
CA GLN A 67 -16.30 9.27 -3.05
C GLN A 67 -15.70 8.05 -3.76
N LEU A 68 -14.41 7.77 -3.55
CA LEU A 68 -13.76 6.55 -4.05
C LEU A 68 -14.49 5.30 -3.57
N LEU A 69 -14.77 5.20 -2.26
CA LEU A 69 -15.38 4.02 -1.65
C LEU A 69 -16.85 3.80 -2.05
N LYS A 70 -17.56 4.84 -2.50
CA LYS A 70 -18.91 4.72 -3.08
C LYS A 70 -18.92 3.93 -4.39
N ASN A 71 -17.83 4.00 -5.17
CA ASN A 71 -17.71 3.21 -6.38
C ASN A 71 -17.25 1.79 -6.02
N PRO A 72 -18.09 0.76 -6.24
CA PRO A 72 -17.76 -0.61 -5.85
C PRO A 72 -16.53 -1.16 -6.58
N MET A 73 -16.26 -0.73 -7.82
CA MET A 73 -15.11 -1.19 -8.59
C MET A 73 -13.81 -0.67 -8.00
N TYR A 74 -13.73 0.64 -7.70
CA TYR A 74 -12.56 1.22 -7.05
C TYR A 74 -12.35 0.65 -5.65
N ARG A 75 -13.43 0.55 -4.87
CA ARG A 75 -13.36 -0.06 -3.54
C ARG A 75 -12.76 -1.47 -3.61
N ALA A 76 -13.25 -2.32 -4.52
CA ALA A 76 -12.74 -3.68 -4.69
C ALA A 76 -11.27 -3.70 -5.15
N ALA A 77 -10.90 -2.86 -6.11
CA ALA A 77 -9.54 -2.76 -6.60
C ALA A 77 -8.55 -2.36 -5.49
N PHE A 78 -8.84 -1.30 -4.73
CA PHE A 78 -7.98 -0.90 -3.61
C PHE A 78 -8.01 -1.91 -2.45
N ASP A 79 -9.16 -2.51 -2.13
CA ASP A 79 -9.28 -3.54 -1.10
C ASP A 79 -8.45 -4.79 -1.42
N SER A 80 -8.22 -5.07 -2.70
CA SER A 80 -7.38 -6.17 -3.15
C SER A 80 -5.89 -5.93 -2.86
N LEU A 81 -5.47 -4.66 -2.78
CA LEU A 81 -4.08 -4.26 -2.48
C LEU A 81 -3.82 -4.16 -0.97
N VAL A 82 -4.87 -3.99 -0.14
CA VAL A 82 -4.79 -3.93 1.33
C VAL A 82 -4.13 -5.17 1.95
N CYS A 83 -4.21 -6.33 1.26
CA CYS A 83 -3.59 -7.56 1.72
C CYS A 83 -2.05 -7.57 1.60
N ILE A 84 -1.47 -6.59 0.90
CA ILE A 84 -0.03 -6.39 0.75
C ILE A 84 0.34 -5.07 1.44
N PRO A 85 0.65 -5.08 2.75
CA PRO A 85 0.84 -3.86 3.53
C PRO A 85 1.96 -2.97 2.97
N SER A 86 3.02 -3.57 2.42
CA SER A 86 4.18 -2.85 1.90
C SER A 86 3.92 -2.01 0.64
N LEU A 87 2.80 -2.24 -0.06
CA LEU A 87 2.37 -1.38 -1.16
C LEU A 87 1.67 -0.12 -0.67
N CYS A 88 1.00 -0.20 0.48
CA CYS A 88 0.13 0.86 0.99
C CYS A 88 0.84 2.22 1.12
N PRO A 89 2.10 2.34 1.59
CA PRO A 89 2.77 3.63 1.72
C PRO A 89 2.81 4.48 0.44
N GLY A 90 2.68 3.87 -0.74
CA GLY A 90 2.60 4.62 -1.99
C GLY A 90 1.23 5.22 -2.31
N LEU A 91 0.20 4.94 -1.50
CA LEU A 91 -1.12 5.53 -1.65
C LEU A 91 -1.11 7.01 -1.24
N LYS A 92 -1.42 7.89 -2.18
CA LYS A 92 -1.50 9.33 -1.95
C LYS A 92 -2.96 9.74 -1.87
N LEU A 93 -3.55 9.79 -0.67
CA LEU A 93 -4.95 10.19 -0.49
C LEU A 93 -5.20 11.63 -0.98
N GLY A 94 -4.17 12.48 -0.90
CA GLY A 94 -4.20 13.84 -1.47
C GLY A 94 -4.36 13.88 -2.99
N ALA A 95 -3.93 12.86 -3.73
CA ALA A 95 -4.11 12.77 -5.17
C ALA A 95 -5.51 12.25 -5.56
N LEU A 96 -6.35 11.89 -4.57
CA LEU A 96 -7.64 11.28 -4.85
C LEU A 96 -8.59 12.20 -5.63
N HIS A 97 -8.64 13.48 -5.26
CA HIS A 97 -9.47 14.45 -5.95
C HIS A 97 -9.18 14.51 -7.45
N TRP A 98 -7.90 14.43 -7.82
CA TRP A 98 -7.43 14.56 -9.19
C TRP A 98 -7.73 13.29 -10.01
N PHE A 99 -7.39 12.10 -9.52
CA PHE A 99 -7.66 10.89 -10.31
C PHE A 99 -9.17 10.62 -10.48
N LEU A 100 -10.00 10.97 -9.49
CA LEU A 100 -11.47 10.87 -9.60
C LEU A 100 -12.04 11.78 -10.70
N THR A 101 -11.26 12.75 -11.19
CA THR A 101 -11.65 13.63 -12.30
C THR A 101 -11.10 13.20 -13.65
N LEU A 102 -10.12 12.27 -13.71
CA LEU A 102 -9.47 11.86 -14.96
C LEU A 102 -10.41 11.14 -15.94
N LYS A 103 -11.58 10.65 -15.51
CA LYS A 103 -12.57 9.89 -16.32
C LYS A 103 -11.98 8.68 -17.07
N CYS A 104 -10.77 8.24 -16.75
CA CYS A 104 -10.08 7.06 -17.29
C CYS A 104 -10.28 5.86 -16.38
N ASP A 105 -11.54 5.57 -16.01
CA ASP A 105 -11.84 4.59 -14.96
C ASP A 105 -11.30 3.19 -15.32
N GLU A 106 -11.39 2.81 -16.60
CA GLU A 106 -10.95 1.52 -17.12
C GLU A 106 -9.43 1.35 -17.05
N GLU A 107 -8.66 2.35 -17.46
CA GLU A 107 -7.20 2.36 -17.40
C GLU A 107 -6.71 2.32 -15.96
N ILE A 108 -7.35 3.10 -15.08
CA ILE A 108 -7.00 3.18 -13.67
C ILE A 108 -7.25 1.83 -13.00
N LEU A 109 -8.43 1.24 -13.19
CA LEU A 109 -8.76 -0.08 -12.63
C LEU A 109 -7.82 -1.17 -13.17
N ARG A 110 -7.49 -1.12 -14.46
CA ARG A 110 -6.55 -2.06 -15.07
C ARG A 110 -5.13 -1.91 -14.53
N TYR A 111 -4.68 -0.70 -14.23
CA TYR A 111 -3.39 -0.50 -13.58
C TYR A 111 -3.39 -1.08 -12.16
N LEU A 112 -4.42 -0.81 -11.36
CA LEU A 112 -4.52 -1.37 -10.00
C LEU A 112 -4.53 -2.90 -10.01
N GLU A 113 -5.24 -3.50 -10.96
CA GLU A 113 -5.24 -4.94 -11.17
C GLU A 113 -3.87 -5.47 -11.61
N TRP A 114 -3.15 -4.73 -12.46
CA TRP A 114 -1.79 -5.08 -12.86
C TRP A 114 -0.82 -5.06 -11.67
N ILE A 115 -0.92 -4.07 -10.77
CA ILE A 115 -0.16 -4.07 -9.51
C ILE A 115 -0.45 -5.36 -8.75
N ARG A 116 -1.73 -5.66 -8.52
CA ARG A 116 -2.13 -6.86 -7.78
C ARG A 116 -1.55 -8.12 -8.42
N MET A 117 -1.72 -8.30 -9.72
CA MET A 117 -1.26 -9.49 -10.43
C MET A 117 0.25 -9.65 -10.42
N ALA A 118 0.99 -8.57 -10.63
CA ALA A 118 2.45 -8.60 -10.56
C ALA A 118 2.93 -9.07 -9.17
N TRP A 119 2.42 -8.49 -8.08
CA TRP A 119 2.86 -8.87 -6.74
C TRP A 119 2.40 -10.28 -6.32
N PHE A 120 1.21 -10.72 -6.74
CA PHE A 120 0.77 -12.09 -6.50
C PHE A 120 1.63 -13.12 -7.27
N GLU A 121 2.05 -12.82 -8.50
CA GLU A 121 2.97 -13.66 -9.28
C GLU A 121 4.36 -13.70 -8.64
N LEU A 122 4.90 -12.54 -8.24
CA LEU A 122 6.21 -12.45 -7.59
C LEU A 122 6.26 -13.24 -6.28
N LEU A 123 5.20 -13.15 -5.48
CA LEU A 123 5.09 -13.72 -4.13
C LEU A 123 4.41 -15.11 -4.12
N GLU A 124 4.20 -15.73 -5.29
CA GLU A 124 3.60 -17.07 -5.47
C GLU A 124 2.23 -17.27 -4.80
N ASN A 125 1.44 -16.20 -4.63
CA ASN A 125 0.20 -16.21 -3.85
C ASN A 125 0.37 -16.69 -2.38
N ASP A 126 1.58 -16.70 -1.85
CA ASP A 126 1.84 -17.06 -0.45
C ASP A 126 1.33 -15.94 0.47
N HIS A 127 0.25 -16.22 1.21
CA HIS A 127 -0.37 -15.25 2.12
C HIS A 127 0.58 -14.74 3.22
N HIS A 128 1.47 -15.60 3.71
CA HIS A 128 2.46 -15.16 4.69
C HIS A 128 3.43 -14.17 4.06
N PHE A 129 3.80 -14.40 2.79
CA PHE A 129 4.74 -13.54 2.11
C PHE A 129 4.13 -12.22 1.63
N LEU A 130 2.88 -12.25 1.16
CA LEU A 130 2.07 -11.06 0.85
C LEU A 130 1.95 -10.12 2.06
N THR A 131 1.84 -10.66 3.27
CA THR A 131 1.67 -9.85 4.49
C THR A 131 2.98 -9.39 5.12
N THR A 132 4.11 -10.00 4.77
CA THR A 132 5.39 -9.78 5.47
C THR A 132 6.52 -9.22 4.61
N VAL A 133 6.33 -9.12 3.30
CA VAL A 133 7.24 -8.37 2.42
C VAL A 133 7.42 -6.94 2.96
N ASP A 134 8.67 -6.46 2.99
CA ASP A 134 8.99 -5.15 3.56
C ASP A 134 8.81 -4.01 2.55
N CYS A 135 8.56 -2.80 3.05
CA CYS A 135 8.42 -1.59 2.24
C CYS A 135 9.71 -1.25 1.47
N SER A 136 10.89 -1.44 2.08
CA SER A 136 12.17 -1.25 1.39
C SER A 136 12.32 -2.22 0.21
N THR A 137 11.73 -3.41 0.34
CA THR A 137 11.71 -4.42 -0.73
C THR A 137 10.95 -3.93 -1.94
N VAL A 138 9.74 -3.41 -1.70
CA VAL A 138 8.93 -2.81 -2.77
C VAL A 138 9.66 -1.65 -3.42
N GLN A 139 10.25 -0.74 -2.63
CA GLN A 139 10.91 0.47 -3.14
C GLN A 139 12.14 0.21 -3.99
N ALA A 140 12.97 -0.81 -3.69
CA ALA A 140 14.12 -1.07 -4.56
C ALA A 140 13.76 -1.90 -5.81
N LEU A 141 12.61 -2.57 -5.80
CA LEU A 141 12.12 -3.36 -6.93
C LEU A 141 11.24 -2.55 -7.88
N GLU A 142 10.49 -1.56 -7.39
CA GLU A 142 9.60 -0.76 -8.24
C GLU A 142 10.36 -0.11 -9.41
N LEU A 143 9.69 0.00 -10.57
CA LEU A 143 10.24 0.46 -11.85
C LEU A 143 11.34 -0.42 -12.47
N ARG A 144 11.81 -1.48 -11.81
CA ARG A 144 12.82 -2.39 -12.38
C ARG A 144 12.16 -3.41 -13.30
N ALA A 145 12.80 -3.70 -14.44
CA ALA A 145 12.36 -4.74 -15.37
C ALA A 145 13.44 -5.83 -15.54
N PRO A 146 13.82 -6.57 -14.49
CA PRO A 146 14.96 -7.51 -14.52
C PRO A 146 14.78 -8.71 -15.47
N GLY A 147 13.55 -9.04 -15.92
CA GLY A 147 13.33 -10.02 -16.97
C GLY A 147 13.74 -9.53 -18.36
N LEU A 148 13.63 -8.22 -18.61
CA LEU A 148 13.83 -7.58 -19.92
C LEU A 148 15.17 -6.82 -20.01
N SER A 149 15.59 -6.17 -18.92
CA SER A 149 16.77 -5.31 -18.84
C SER A 149 17.93 -6.02 -18.15
N LYS A 150 19.05 -6.17 -18.87
CA LYS A 150 20.30 -6.72 -18.29
C LYS A 150 20.87 -5.84 -17.18
N ILE A 151 20.61 -4.53 -17.24
CA ILE A 151 21.07 -3.56 -16.24
C ILE A 151 20.27 -3.77 -14.96
N ASP A 152 18.93 -3.74 -15.05
CA ASP A 152 18.08 -3.97 -13.87
C ASP A 152 18.30 -5.35 -13.29
N ARG A 153 18.49 -6.38 -14.12
CA ARG A 153 18.84 -7.73 -13.66
C ARG A 153 20.09 -7.72 -12.79
N ARG A 154 21.14 -7.00 -13.20
CA ARG A 154 22.39 -6.93 -12.45
C ARG A 154 22.19 -6.19 -11.13
N GLU A 155 21.48 -5.07 -11.14
CA GLU A 155 21.21 -4.31 -9.93
C GLU A 155 20.35 -5.11 -8.94
N VAL A 156 19.30 -5.77 -9.42
CA VAL A 156 18.47 -6.66 -8.60
C VAL A 156 19.29 -7.82 -8.04
N CYS A 157 20.15 -8.47 -8.84
CA CYS A 157 21.05 -9.51 -8.31
C CYS A 157 21.98 -9.00 -7.21
N LYS A 158 22.58 -7.81 -7.37
CA LYS A 158 23.40 -7.18 -6.32
C LYS A 158 22.59 -6.94 -5.05
N LEU A 159 21.35 -6.43 -5.18
CA LEU A 159 20.45 -6.25 -4.05
C LEU A 159 20.20 -7.57 -3.30
N PHE A 160 19.99 -8.67 -4.04
CA PHE A 160 19.85 -10.02 -3.45
C PHE A 160 21.16 -10.60 -2.89
N GLU A 161 22.33 -10.22 -3.39
CA GLU A 161 23.63 -10.71 -2.91
C GLU A 161 24.07 -9.99 -1.64
N MET A 162 23.77 -8.69 -1.54
CA MET A 162 23.99 -7.89 -0.33
C MET A 162 23.12 -8.36 0.85
N GLN A 163 22.08 -9.18 0.62
CA GLN A 163 21.23 -9.79 1.67
C GLN A 163 21.97 -10.70 2.65
N ASN A 164 23.13 -11.27 2.28
CA ASN A 164 23.95 -12.01 3.24
C ASN A 164 24.53 -11.09 4.34
N ASN A 165 24.46 -9.76 4.17
CA ASN A 165 24.78 -8.74 5.18
C ASN A 165 23.51 -7.95 5.56
N ALA A 166 22.69 -8.54 6.44
CA ALA A 166 21.78 -7.94 7.43
C ALA A 166 20.73 -6.85 7.06
N GLU A 167 20.86 -6.09 5.98
CA GLU A 167 20.05 -4.90 5.71
C GLU A 167 18.80 -5.17 4.88
N TRP A 168 18.79 -6.19 4.02
CA TRP A 168 17.60 -6.55 3.24
C TRP A 168 16.92 -7.79 3.79
N LYS A 169 15.96 -7.58 4.68
CA LYS A 169 15.16 -8.64 5.29
C LYS A 169 13.90 -8.85 4.45
N LEU A 170 13.95 -9.80 3.52
CA LEU A 170 12.72 -10.51 3.14
C LEU A 170 12.19 -11.14 4.42
N SER A 171 11.16 -10.53 5.01
CA SER A 171 10.42 -10.92 6.22
C SER A 171 11.19 -11.71 7.29
N PRO A 172 11.25 -11.25 8.55
CA PRO A 172 11.63 -12.12 9.66
C PRO A 172 10.79 -13.40 9.66
N GLY A 173 11.40 -14.56 9.39
CA GLY A 173 10.72 -15.87 9.39
C GLY A 173 10.57 -16.58 8.04
N CYS A 174 10.95 -15.95 6.92
CA CYS A 174 10.89 -16.63 5.61
C CYS A 174 12.00 -17.70 5.45
N SER A 175 11.68 -18.84 4.81
CA SER A 175 12.66 -19.91 4.55
C SER A 175 13.63 -19.53 3.43
N VAL A 176 14.79 -20.20 3.37
CA VAL A 176 15.79 -19.97 2.32
C VAL A 176 15.22 -20.29 0.93
N GLU A 177 14.39 -21.34 0.85
CA GLU A 177 13.75 -21.79 -0.38
C GLU A 177 12.74 -20.76 -0.89
N SER A 178 11.89 -20.21 -0.01
CA SER A 178 10.93 -19.18 -0.38
C SER A 178 11.62 -17.90 -0.87
N ARG A 179 12.75 -17.51 -0.23
CA ARG A 179 13.55 -16.37 -0.72
C ARG A 179 14.17 -16.65 -2.10
N ALA A 180 14.66 -17.87 -2.33
CA ALA A 180 15.21 -18.26 -3.62
C ALA A 180 14.15 -18.26 -4.73
N ARG A 181 12.93 -18.75 -4.43
CA ARG A 181 11.78 -18.69 -5.35
C ARG A 181 11.37 -17.25 -5.66
N PHE A 182 11.22 -16.41 -4.64
CA PHE A 182 10.95 -14.98 -4.84
C PHE A 182 11.98 -14.31 -5.74
N ARG A 183 13.28 -14.52 -5.46
CA ARG A 183 14.37 -14.01 -6.30
C ARG A 183 14.21 -14.48 -7.74
N GLN A 184 13.90 -15.76 -7.95
CA GLN A 184 13.69 -16.31 -9.28
C GLN A 184 12.50 -15.65 -10.01
N ASN A 185 11.40 -15.42 -9.31
CA ASN A 185 10.20 -14.80 -9.88
C ASN A 185 10.44 -13.33 -10.24
N VAL A 186 11.11 -12.59 -9.36
CA VAL A 186 11.55 -11.21 -9.64
C VAL A 186 12.40 -11.19 -10.91
N LEU A 187 13.42 -12.04 -11.04
CA LEU A 187 14.30 -12.06 -12.21
C LEU A 187 13.60 -12.50 -13.51
N LYS A 188 12.44 -13.15 -13.42
CA LYS A 188 11.59 -13.59 -14.54
C LYS A 188 10.43 -12.62 -14.84
N ALA A 189 10.31 -11.52 -14.10
CA ALA A 189 9.22 -10.55 -14.30
C ALA A 189 9.14 -10.11 -15.77
N LYS A 190 7.94 -10.22 -16.36
CA LYS A 190 7.70 -10.00 -17.80
C LYS A 190 7.63 -8.53 -18.17
N ASP A 191 7.54 -7.65 -17.19
CA ASP A 191 7.42 -6.19 -17.34
C ASP A 191 8.16 -5.51 -16.18
N ARG A 192 8.13 -4.17 -16.13
CA ARG A 192 8.53 -3.42 -14.95
C ARG A 192 7.67 -3.83 -13.76
N ILE A 193 8.28 -3.86 -12.58
CA ILE A 193 7.55 -4.15 -11.34
C ILE A 193 6.75 -2.90 -10.95
N PRO A 194 5.40 -2.97 -10.96
CA PRO A 194 4.56 -1.83 -10.64
C PRO A 194 4.37 -1.69 -9.12
N SER A 195 4.04 -0.49 -8.66
CA SER A 195 3.67 -0.20 -7.27
C SER A 195 2.64 0.93 -7.22
N LEU A 196 2.05 1.18 -6.04
CA LEU A 196 1.16 2.34 -5.86
C LEU A 196 1.90 3.68 -6.06
N ASN A 197 3.21 3.75 -5.78
CA ASN A 197 4.01 4.94 -6.11
C ASN A 197 4.04 5.18 -7.62
N THR A 198 4.45 4.16 -8.37
CA THR A 198 4.57 4.24 -9.84
C THR A 198 3.23 4.57 -10.49
N PHE A 199 2.13 4.03 -9.95
CA PHE A 199 0.78 4.33 -10.41
C PHE A 199 0.48 5.83 -10.36
N PHE A 200 0.69 6.50 -9.22
CA PHE A 200 0.42 7.94 -9.13
C PHE A 200 1.35 8.79 -9.99
N ASP A 201 2.57 8.32 -10.26
CA ASP A 201 3.48 9.02 -11.15
C ASP A 201 3.12 8.82 -12.62
N ASP A 202 2.74 7.61 -13.01
CA ASP A 202 2.34 7.26 -14.38
C ASP A 202 1.00 7.88 -14.78
N LEU A 203 0.06 8.02 -13.84
CA LEU A 203 -1.22 8.68 -14.12
C LEU A 203 -1.03 10.15 -14.55
N LYS A 204 0.08 10.81 -14.18
CA LYS A 204 0.34 12.21 -14.57
C LYS A 204 0.47 12.36 -16.08
N TYR A 205 0.81 11.29 -16.78
CA TYR A 205 0.88 11.27 -18.23
C TYR A 205 -0.47 11.03 -18.90
N LEU A 206 -1.49 10.56 -18.17
CA LEU A 206 -2.85 10.40 -18.70
C LEU A 206 -3.62 11.71 -18.75
N GLU A 207 -3.32 12.66 -17.87
CA GLU A 207 -4.01 13.95 -17.79
C GLU A 207 -3.99 14.72 -19.14
N PRO A 208 -2.84 14.95 -19.79
CA PRO A 208 -2.82 15.63 -21.09
C PRO A 208 -3.53 14.86 -22.21
N LEU A 209 -3.54 13.53 -22.14
CA LEU A 209 -4.18 12.67 -23.15
C LEU A 209 -5.70 12.69 -23.01
N ALA A 210 -6.20 12.68 -21.77
CA ALA A 210 -7.61 12.83 -21.48
C ALA A 210 -8.10 14.19 -21.97
N ASP A 211 -7.38 15.27 -21.66
CA ASP A 211 -7.74 16.63 -22.10
C ASP A 211 -7.72 16.78 -23.64
N ALA A 212 -6.73 16.20 -24.32
CA ALA A 212 -6.67 16.23 -25.78
C ALA A 212 -7.83 15.46 -26.44
N HIS A 213 -8.32 14.39 -25.82
CA HIS A 213 -9.47 13.63 -26.30
C HIS A 213 -10.78 14.43 -26.19
N TRP A 214 -10.88 15.38 -25.24
CA TRP A 214 -12.05 16.25 -25.09
C TRP A 214 -12.08 17.46 -26.05
N VAL A 215 -10.94 17.83 -26.64
CA VAL A 215 -10.86 18.96 -27.60
C VAL A 215 -11.20 18.54 -29.04
N MET A 216 -11.27 17.23 -29.32
CA MET A 216 -11.56 16.69 -30.65
C MET A 216 -13.02 16.25 -30.89
N PHE A 217 -13.96 16.63 -30.01
CA PHE A 217 -15.40 16.44 -30.17
C PHE A 217 -16.18 17.72 -29.83
#